data_AF-A0A7W1B2C6-F1
#
_entry.id   AF-A0A7W1B2C6-F1
#
_cell.length_a   1.000
_cell.length_b   1.000
_cell.length_c   1.000
_cell.angle_alpha   90.00
_cell.angle_beta   90.00
_cell.angle_gamma   90.00
#
_symmetry.space_group_name_H-M   'P 1'
#
loop_
_entity.id
_entity.type
_entity.pdbx_description
1 polymer ?
#
loop_
_entity_poly.entity_id
_entity_poly.type
_entity_poly.pdbx_seq_one_letter_code
_entity_poly.pdbx_strand_id
1 'polypeptide(L)' 'DPDPAASLGPAIAALPVPVVVSLCGTEADPQGWSRQADALAAAGAEVYLSNAAAVRRAVELGSGEAT' A
#
# COMPACT_ATOMS: atom_id res chain seq x y z
N ASP A 1 -14.63 -6.13 2.23
CA ASP A 1 -14.56 -5.84 0.79
C ASP A 1 -14.10 -7.12 0.08
N PRO A 2 -14.79 -7.60 -0.97
CA PRO A 2 -14.33 -8.75 -1.76
C PRO A 2 -13.01 -8.53 -2.50
N ASP A 3 -12.64 -7.29 -2.88
CA ASP A 3 -11.36 -6.99 -3.55
C ASP A 3 -10.83 -5.58 -3.18
N PRO A 4 -10.09 -5.46 -2.05
CA PRO A 4 -9.61 -4.18 -1.55
C PRO A 4 -8.79 -3.36 -2.56
N ALA A 5 -7.88 -4.00 -3.31
CA ALA A 5 -7.04 -3.32 -4.29
C ALA A 5 -7.85 -2.79 -5.47
N ALA A 6 -8.92 -3.49 -5.89
CA ALA A 6 -9.80 -2.97 -6.94
C ALA A 6 -10.56 -1.72 -6.47
N SER A 7 -11.01 -1.70 -5.21
CA SER A 7 -11.70 -0.55 -4.63
C SER A 7 -10.76 0.64 -4.39
N LEU A 8 -9.54 0.40 -3.90
CA LEU A 8 -8.59 1.45 -3.52
C LEU A 8 -7.70 1.93 -4.67
N GLY A 9 -7.38 1.07 -5.63
CA GLY A 9 -6.46 1.35 -6.73
C GLY A 9 -6.74 2.66 -7.48
N PRO A 10 -7.99 2.93 -7.91
CA PRO A 10 -8.34 4.18 -8.57
C PRO A 10 -8.10 5.42 -7.70
N ALA A 11 -8.36 5.33 -6.39
CA ALA A 11 -8.12 6.44 -5.47
C ALA A 11 -6.62 6.67 -5.26
N ILE A 12 -5.83 5.60 -5.11
CA ILE A 12 -4.38 5.67 -4.98
C ILE A 12 -3.77 6.34 -6.22
N ALA A 13 -4.14 5.89 -7.42
CA ALA A 13 -3.60 6.42 -8.68
C ALA A 13 -3.95 7.90 -8.93
N ALA A 14 -5.01 8.42 -8.31
CA ALA A 14 -5.46 9.80 -8.47
C ALA A 14 -4.84 10.77 -7.46
N LEU A 15 -4.19 10.28 -6.40
CA LEU A 15 -3.63 11.13 -5.36
C LEU A 15 -2.30 11.77 -5.82
N PRO A 16 -2.14 13.09 -5.68
CA PRO A 16 -0.90 13.78 -6.04
C PRO A 16 0.16 13.71 -4.92
N VAL A 17 0.00 12.79 -3.97
CA VAL A 17 0.86 12.62 -2.80
C VAL A 17 1.32 11.18 -2.69
N PRO A 18 2.49 10.91 -2.08
CA PRO A 18 2.93 9.54 -1.81
C PRO A 18 1.89 8.78 -0.97
N VAL A 19 1.63 7.52 -1.36
CA VAL A 19 0.75 6.61 -0.62
C VAL A 19 1.56 5.46 -0.09
N VAL A 20 1.55 5.29 1.24
CA VAL A 20 2.18 4.16 1.92
C VAL A 20 1.09 3.20 2.39
N VAL A 21 1.22 1.92 2.02
CA VAL A 21 0.29 0.86 2.44
C VAL A 21 1.02 -0.13 3.33
N SER A 22 0.43 -0.44 4.48
CA SER A 22 0.78 -1.65 5.22
C SER A 22 -0.19 -2.77 4.84
N LEU A 23 0.30 -3.80 4.14
CA LEU A 23 -0.51 -4.92 3.69
C LEU A 23 -0.46 -6.07 4.68
N CYS A 24 -1.56 -6.24 5.41
CA CYS A 24 -1.76 -7.33 6.36
C CYS A 24 -2.65 -8.41 5.74
N GLY A 25 -2.23 -9.66 5.86
CA GLY A 25 -2.95 -10.83 5.36
C GLY A 25 -1.99 -11.98 5.06
N THR A 26 -2.51 -13.04 4.46
CA THR A 26 -1.75 -14.21 4.04
C THR A 26 -2.20 -14.67 2.66
N GLU A 27 -1.40 -15.50 2.00
CA GLU A 27 -1.77 -16.06 0.70
C GLU A 27 -3.03 -16.96 0.75
N ALA A 28 -3.41 -17.43 1.95
CA ALA A 28 -4.64 -18.21 2.15
C ALA A 28 -5.91 -17.35 2.18
N ASP A 29 -5.79 -16.03 2.27
CA ASP A 29 -6.94 -15.15 2.24
C ASP A 29 -7.58 -15.14 0.84
N PRO A 30 -8.93 -15.14 0.73
CA PRO A 30 -9.63 -15.20 -0.56
C PRO A 30 -9.20 -14.12 -1.57
N GLN A 31 -8.71 -12.99 -1.08
CA GLN A 31 -8.27 -11.84 -1.87
C GLN A 31 -6.91 -12.06 -2.56
N GLY A 32 -6.14 -13.07 -2.14
CA GLY A 32 -4.79 -13.38 -2.61
C GLY A 32 -3.79 -12.30 -2.21
N TRP A 33 -3.00 -12.55 -1.18
CA TRP A 33 -2.11 -11.53 -0.62
C TRP A 33 -1.11 -10.99 -1.65
N SER A 34 -0.47 -11.85 -2.45
CA SER A 34 0.49 -11.41 -3.48
C SER A 34 -0.20 -10.59 -4.57
N ARG A 35 -1.40 -11.00 -5.00
CA ARG A 35 -2.21 -10.26 -5.98
C ARG A 35 -2.57 -8.86 -5.47
N GLN A 36 -2.97 -8.73 -4.21
CA GLN A 36 -3.29 -7.43 -3.62
C GLN A 36 -2.05 -6.53 -3.56
N ALA A 37 -0.90 -7.09 -3.18
CA ALA A 37 0.37 -6.35 -3.15
C ALA A 37 0.73 -5.77 -4.53
N ASP A 38 0.70 -6.62 -5.56
CA ASP A 38 1.03 -6.23 -6.93
C ASP A 38 0.07 -5.16 -7.47
N ALA A 39 -1.23 -5.32 -7.23
CA ALA A 39 -2.25 -4.37 -7.69
C ALA A 39 -2.13 -2.99 -7.01
N LEU A 40 -1.85 -2.96 -5.71
CA LEU A 40 -1.63 -1.72 -4.97
C LEU A 40 -0.33 -1.02 -5.39
N ALA A 41 0.75 -1.78 -5.60
CA ALA A 41 2.01 -1.26 -6.12
C ALA A 41 1.85 -0.71 -7.55
N ALA A 42 1.14 -1.42 -8.43
CA ALA A 42 0.83 -0.96 -9.78
C ALA A 42 -0.03 0.32 -9.80
N ALA A 43 -0.86 0.53 -8.78
CA ALA A 43 -1.61 1.77 -8.60
C ALA A 43 -0.75 2.95 -8.10
N GLY A 44 0.51 2.71 -7.72
CA GLY A 44 1.46 3.75 -7.29
C GLY A 44 1.73 3.81 -5.79
N ALA A 45 1.24 2.85 -4.99
CA ALA A 45 1.53 2.80 -3.57
C ALA A 45 2.90 2.17 -3.26
N GLU A 46 3.58 2.68 -2.24
CA GLU A 46 4.69 1.98 -1.59
C GLU A 46 4.11 0.92 -0.63
N VAL A 47 4.20 -0.35 -0.99
CA VAL A 47 3.59 -1.47 -0.24
C VAL A 47 4.61 -2.10 0.71
N TYR A 48 4.27 -2.14 1.99
CA TYR A 48 5.09 -2.73 3.05
C TYR A 48 4.35 -3.88 3.74
N LEU A 49 5.11 -4.91 4.12
CA LEU A 49 4.58 -6.11 4.78
C LEU A 49 4.68 -6.04 6.31
N SER A 50 5.07 -4.87 6.83
CA SER A 50 5.22 -4.59 8.24
C SER A 50 4.67 -3.22 8.55
N ASN A 51 3.75 -3.15 9.50
CA ASN A 51 3.23 -1.88 10.02
C ASN A 51 4.38 -0.96 10.48
N ALA A 52 5.43 -1.53 11.10
CA ALA A 52 6.56 -0.74 11.55
C ALA A 52 7.36 -0.13 10.39
N ALA A 53 7.55 -0.88 9.29
CA ALA A 53 8.23 -0.35 8.10
C ALA A 53 7.39 0.73 7.40
N ALA A 54 6.09 0.49 7.23
CA ALA A 54 5.16 1.47 6.66
C ALA A 54 5.15 2.79 7.46
N VAL A 55 5.10 2.71 8.79
CA VAL A 55 5.09 3.90 9.66
C VAL A 55 6.40 4.67 9.57
N ARG A 56 7.56 3.99 9.60
CA ARG A 56 8.85 4.69 9.44
C ARG A 56 8.91 5.44 8.13
N ARG A 57 8.47 4.80 7.03
CA ARG A 57 8.41 5.46 5.73
C ARG A 57 7.48 6.67 5.71
N ALA A 58 6.30 6.54 6.31
CA ALA A 58 5.35 7.65 6.40
C ALA A 58 5.93 8.83 7.20
N VAL A 59 6.70 8.56 8.27
CA VAL A 59 7.39 9.60 9.05
C VAL A 59 8.47 10.29 8.22
N GLU A 60 9.32 9.54 7.51
CA GLU A 60 10.36 10.11 6.62
C GLU A 60 9.77 11.04 5.55
N LEU A 61 8.64 10.63 4.95
CA LEU A 61 7.91 11.44 3.97
C LEU A 61 7.32 12.71 4.60
N GLY A 62 6.75 12.60 5.81
CA GLY A 62 6.12 13.71 6.51
C GLY A 62 7.10 14.71 7.14
N SER A 63 8.31 14.27 7.51
CA SER A 63 9.35 15.12 8.08
C SER A 63 10.16 15.89 7.02
N GLY A 64 9.99 15.57 5.73
CA GLY A 64 10.78 16.14 4.64
C GLY A 64 12.20 15.54 4.54
N GLU A 65 12.45 14.42 5.21
CA GLU A 65 13.73 13.68 5.15
C GLU A 65 13.77 12.67 3.99
N ALA A 66 12.76 12.70 3.11
CA ALA A 66 12.73 11.93 1.88
C ALA A 66 13.92 12.35 0.99
N THR A 67 14.95 11.49 0.94
CA THR A 67 16.06 11.58 -0.02
C THR A 67 15.55 11.25 -1.42
#